data_AF-A0A843LWG3-F1
#
_entry.id   AF-A0A843LWG3-F1
#
_cell.length_a   1.000
_cell.length_b   1.000
_cell.length_c   1.000
_cell.angle_alpha   90.00
_cell.angle_beta   90.00
_cell.angle_gamma   90.00
#
_symmetry.space_group_name_H-M   'P 1'
#
loop_
_entity.id
_entity.type
_entity.pdbx_description
1 polymer ?
#
loop_
_entity_poly.entity_id
_entity_poly.type
_entity_poly.pdbx_seq_one_letter_code
_entity_poly.pdbx_strand_id
1 'polypeptide(L)' 'IWQATKKTILFVTHSVDEAVYLSDRVIVLSPRPGKVNSIYTINLPRPRDRSSAEFARLRKEILSEIERLQEATGNLL' A
#
# COMPACT_ATOMS: atom_id res chain seq x y z
N ILE A 1 -0.03 -7.04 20.47
CA ILE A 1 -0.07 -5.67 21.06
C ILE A 1 -1.12 -4.79 20.38
N TRP A 2 -1.07 -4.54 19.06
CA TRP A 2 -2.01 -3.62 18.39
C TRP A 2 -3.45 -4.14 18.28
N GLN A 3 -3.63 -5.41 17.89
CA GLN A 3 -4.95 -6.03 17.91
C GLN A 3 -5.59 -6.07 19.31
N ALA A 4 -4.75 -6.14 20.35
CA ALA A 4 -5.21 -6.17 21.74
C ALA A 4 -5.57 -4.77 22.28
N THR A 5 -4.91 -3.71 21.79
CA THR A 5 -5.07 -2.34 22.31
C THR A 5 -6.04 -1.47 21.52
N LYS A 6 -6.56 -1.96 20.37
CA LYS A 6 -7.48 -1.25 19.46
C LYS A 6 -7.05 0.17 19.08
N LYS A 7 -5.73 0.43 19.09
CA LYS A 7 -5.19 1.73 18.69
C LYS A 7 -5.30 1.90 17.17
N THR A 8 -5.68 3.09 16.73
CA THR A 8 -5.53 3.50 15.33
C THR A 8 -4.06 3.80 15.07
N ILE A 9 -3.49 3.18 14.05
CA ILE A 9 -2.07 3.31 13.70
C ILE A 9 -1.96 3.77 12.25
N LEU A 10 -1.20 4.84 12.04
CA LEU A 10 -0.78 5.28 10.72
C LEU A 10 0.70 4.93 10.56
N PHE A 11 1.02 4.14 9.54
CA PHE A 11 2.39 3.77 9.20
C PHE A 11 2.74 4.31 7.81
N VAL A 12 3.89 4.96 7.70
CA VAL A 12 4.41 5.49 6.42
C VAL A 12 5.66 4.69 6.08
N THR A 13 5.65 4.04 4.93
CA THR A 13 6.76 3.22 4.44
C THR A 13 6.93 3.38 2.94
N HIS A 14 8.13 3.10 2.45
CA HIS A 14 8.43 2.97 1.02
C HIS A 14 8.30 1.51 0.55
N SER A 15 8.04 0.56 1.46
CA SER A 15 7.88 -0.85 1.15
C SER A 15 6.41 -1.22 0.97
N VAL A 16 6.03 -1.58 -0.26
CA VAL A 16 4.68 -2.09 -0.55
C VAL A 16 4.41 -3.41 0.19
N ASP A 17 5.43 -4.26 0.38
CA ASP A 17 5.29 -5.53 1.10
C ASP A 17 4.88 -5.29 2.56
N GLU A 18 5.55 -4.35 3.24
CA GLU A 18 5.20 -3.96 4.62
C GLU A 18 3.79 -3.35 4.68
N ALA A 19 3.45 -2.48 3.71
CA ALA A 19 2.16 -1.82 3.67
C ALA A 19 1.01 -2.84 3.57
N VAL A 20 1.11 -3.80 2.65
CA VAL A 20 0.10 -4.88 2.47
C VAL A 20 0.10 -5.82 3.67
N TYR A 21 1.26 -6.17 4.21
CA TYR A 21 1.35 -7.11 5.32
C TYR A 21 0.75 -6.54 6.62
N LEU A 22 0.99 -5.27 6.93
CA LEU A 22 0.65 -4.68 8.23
C LEU A 22 -0.71 -3.99 8.27
N SER A 23 -1.20 -3.46 7.15
CA SER A 23 -2.29 -2.48 7.15
C SER A 23 -3.63 -3.10 6.76
N ASP A 24 -4.75 -2.53 7.22
CA ASP A 24 -6.08 -2.88 6.70
C ASP A 24 -6.45 -2.02 5.49
N ARG A 25 -5.79 -0.86 5.35
CA ARG A 25 -5.90 0.05 4.21
C ARG A 25 -4.52 0.55 3.82
N VAL A 26 -4.25 0.61 2.51
CA VAL A 26 -3.03 1.22 1.95
C VAL A 26 -3.46 2.45 1.16
N ILE A 27 -2.84 3.60 1.44
CA ILE A 27 -3.09 4.86 0.74
C ILE A 27 -1.84 5.17 -0.07
N VAL A 28 -1.98 5.29 -1.39
CA VAL A 28 -0.90 5.72 -2.28
C VAL A 28 -1.04 7.22 -2.51
N LEU A 29 0.07 7.94 -2.34
CA LEU A 29 0.13 9.37 -2.57
C LEU A 29 0.78 9.66 -3.92
N SER A 30 0.30 10.67 -4.64
CA SER A 30 0.95 11.18 -5.83
C SER A 30 2.31 11.78 -5.48
N PRO A 31 3.27 11.79 -6.43
CA PRO A 31 4.45 12.64 -6.35
C PRO A 31 4.05 14.13 -6.23
N ARG A 32 5.02 14.96 -5.82
CA ARG A 32 4.83 16.35 -5.41
C ARG A 32 3.89 17.14 -6.35
N PRO A 33 2.87 17.86 -5.82
CA PRO A 33 2.45 17.88 -4.42
C PRO A 33 1.71 16.59 -4.01
N GLY A 34 1.97 16.09 -2.80
CA GLY A 34 1.40 14.84 -2.31
C GLY A 34 -0.12 14.90 -2.13
N LYS A 35 -0.85 14.26 -3.04
CA LYS A 35 -2.31 14.10 -2.98
C LYS A 35 -2.64 12.62 -2.82
N VAL A 36 -3.78 12.31 -2.21
CA VAL A 36 -4.28 10.93 -2.22
C VAL A 36 -4.58 10.56 -3.67
N ASN A 37 -3.87 9.57 -4.18
CA ASN A 37 -4.07 9.05 -5.52
C ASN A 37 -5.01 7.85 -5.53
N SER A 38 -4.74 6.88 -4.65
CA SER A 38 -5.56 5.67 -4.55
C SER A 38 -5.59 5.10 -3.13
N ILE A 39 -6.66 4.35 -2.83
CA ILE A 39 -6.87 3.69 -1.55
C ILE A 39 -7.22 2.23 -1.80
N TYR A 40 -6.41 1.32 -1.25
CA TYR A 40 -6.61 -0.11 -1.33
C TYR A 40 -7.12 -0.65 0.01
N THR A 41 -8.16 -1.47 -0.03
CA THR A 41 -8.63 -2.23 1.14
C THR A 41 -7.98 -3.60 1.14
N ILE A 42 -7.31 -3.97 2.24
CA ILE A 42 -6.56 -5.23 2.36
C ILE A 42 -7.43 -6.29 3.04
N ASN A 43 -8.29 -6.92 2.26
CA ASN A 43 -9.20 -8.00 2.70
C ASN A 43 -8.50 -9.37 2.82
N LEU A 44 -7.27 -9.38 3.33
CA LEU A 44 -6.53 -10.62 3.62
C LEU A 44 -6.61 -10.93 5.12
N PRO A 45 -6.99 -12.17 5.50
CA PRO A 45 -7.07 -12.56 6.90
C PRO A 45 -5.68 -12.48 7.56
N ARG A 46 -5.67 -12.19 8.86
CA ARG A 46 -4.44 -12.18 9.67
C ARG A 46 -4.30 -13.53 10.39
N PRO A 47 -3.08 -14.10 10.52
CA PRO A 47 -1.82 -13.62 9.94
C PRO A 47 -1.81 -13.77 8.41
N ARG A 48 -1.28 -12.75 7.71
CA ARG A 48 -1.27 -12.74 6.24
C ARG A 48 -0.19 -13.65 5.71
N ASP A 49 -0.53 -14.50 4.76
CA ASP A 49 0.43 -15.32 4.02
C ASP A 49 1.02 -14.51 2.85
N ARG A 50 2.31 -14.17 2.95
CA ARG A 50 3.04 -13.42 1.91
C ARG A 50 3.27 -14.23 0.63
N SER A 51 3.16 -15.56 0.71
CA SER A 51 3.29 -16.47 -0.44
C SER A 51 1.97 -16.68 -1.17
N SER A 52 0.85 -16.23 -0.60
CA SER A 52 -0.47 -16.36 -1.23
C SER A 52 -0.56 -15.58 -2.54
N ALA A 53 -1.33 -16.14 -3.48
CA ALA A 53 -1.55 -15.51 -4.78
C ALA A 53 -2.29 -14.16 -4.62
N GLU A 54 -3.19 -14.05 -3.65
CA GLU A 54 -3.92 -12.83 -3.29
C GLU A 54 -2.96 -11.72 -2.85
N PHE A 55 -2.00 -12.05 -1.99
CA PHE A 55 -0.98 -11.10 -1.54
C PHE A 55 -0.11 -10.64 -2.70
N ALA A 56 0.36 -11.58 -3.52
CA ALA A 56 1.15 -11.27 -4.71
C ALA A 56 0.39 -10.37 -5.70
N ARG A 57 -0.91 -10.62 -5.91
CA ARG A 57 -1.78 -9.79 -6.76
C ARG A 57 -1.90 -8.36 -6.24
N LEU A 58 -2.25 -8.17 -4.97
CA LEU A 58 -2.37 -6.84 -4.36
C LEU A 58 -1.05 -6.07 -4.39
N ARG A 59 0.07 -6.74 -4.07
CA ARG A 59 1.41 -6.14 -4.12
C ARG A 59 1.73 -5.66 -5.53
N LYS A 60 1.49 -6.50 -6.54
CA LYS A 60 1.73 -6.15 -7.95
C LYS A 60 0.87 -4.96 -8.38
N GLU A 61 -0.41 -4.95 -8.03
CA GLU A 61 -1.34 -3.87 -8.36
C GLU A 61 -0.88 -2.52 -7.81
N ILE A 62 -0.48 -2.47 -6.53
CA ILE A 62 -0.01 -1.25 -5.88
C ILE A 62 1.33 -0.80 -6.47
N LEU A 63 2.27 -1.72 -6.73
CA LEU A 63 3.55 -1.38 -7.36
C LEU A 63 3.36 -0.78 -8.75
N SER A 64 2.52 -1.39 -9.59
CA SER A 64 2.23 -0.87 -10.92
C SER A 64 1.55 0.50 -10.88
N GLU A 65 0.76 0.80 -9.85
CA GLU A 65 0.20 2.15 -9.66
C GLU A 65 1.29 3.17 -9.30
N ILE A 66 2.23 2.80 -8.42
CA ILE A 66 3.36 3.67 -8.06
C ILE A 66 4.24 3.94 -9.28
N GLU A 67 4.54 2.92 -10.08
CA GLU A 67 5.32 3.03 -11.32
C GLU A 67 4.63 4.01 -12.30
N ARG A 68 3.32 3.86 -12.53
CA ARG A 68 2.55 4.79 -13.39
C ARG A 68 2.64 6.24 -12.92
N LEU A 69 2.58 6.48 -11.61
CA LEU A 69 2.67 7.83 -11.05
C LEU A 69 4.06 8.44 -11.24
N GLN A 70 5.10 7.62 -11.14
CA GLN A 70 6.48 8.05 -11.37
C GLN A 70 6.71 8.41 -12.84
N GLU A 71 6.21 7.60 -13.76
CA GLU A 71 6.28 7.86 -15.20
C GLU A 71 5.52 9.13 -15.60
N ALA A 72 4.28 9.30 -15.11
CA ALA A 72 3.47 10.48 -15.40
C ALA A 72 4.12 11.77 -14.91
N THR A 73 4.82 11.71 -13.76
CA THR A 73 5.57 12.87 -13.24
C THR A 73 6.84 13.12 -14.04
N GLY A 74 7.53 12.07 -14.50
CA GLY A 74 8.72 12.18 -15.35
C GLY A 74 8.45 12.77 -16.73
N ASN A 75 7.25 12.55 -17.29
CA ASN A 75 6.85 13.09 -18.59
C ASN A 75 6.43 14.58 -18.56
N LEU A 76 6.34 15.19 -17.37
CA LEU A 76 5.92 16.58 -17.16
C LEU A 76 7.10 17.55 -16.93
N LEU A 77 8.34 17.06 -16.97
CA LEU A 77 9.60 17.82 -16.84
C LEU A 77 10.48 17.63 -18.08
#